data_AF-A0A136JE85-F1
#
_entry.id   AF-A0A136JE85-F1
#
_cell.length_a   1.000
_cell.length_b   1.000
_cell.length_c   1.000
_cell.angle_alpha   90.00
_cell.angle_beta   90.00
_cell.angle_gamma   90.00
#
_symmetry.space_group_name_H-M   'P 1'
#
loop_
_entity.id
_entity.type
_entity.pdbx_description
1 polymer ?
#
loop_
_entity_poly.entity_id
_entity_poly.type
_entity_poly.pdbx_seq_one_letter_code
_entity_poly.pdbx_strand_id
1 'polypeptide(L)' 'MAPIYNAFFRRNWQMLGLVFGSAFVFEIAYDNGMNKVWDNINRGRQWKDIRHKYVEAAEEEE' A
#
# COMPACT_ATOMS: atom_id res chain seq x y z
N MET A 1 -2.35 9.36 30.12
CA MET A 1 -1.96 7.97 29.79
C MET A 1 -2.97 6.91 30.28
N ALA A 2 -3.56 7.02 31.47
CA ALA A 2 -4.47 6.02 32.01
C ALA A 2 -5.72 5.64 31.16
N PRO A 3 -6.41 6.55 30.43
CA PRO A 3 -7.67 6.18 29.78
C PRO A 3 -7.48 5.30 28.53
N ILE A 4 -6.47 5.57 27.70
CA ILE A 4 -6.18 4.81 26.47
C ILE A 4 -5.70 3.40 26.80
N TYR A 5 -4.80 3.27 27.79
CA TYR A 5 -4.31 1.97 28.24
C TYR A 5 -5.44 1.10 28.80
N ASN A 6 -6.31 1.67 29.64
CA ASN A 6 -7.45 0.95 30.19
C ASN A 6 -8.50 0.55 29.14
N ALA A 7 -8.68 1.37 28.09
CA ALA A 7 -9.65 1.11 27.02
C ALA A 7 -9.18 0.03 26.02
N PHE A 8 -7.89 0.00 25.70
CA PHE A 8 -7.40 -0.77 24.55
C PHE A 8 -6.35 -1.84 24.89
N PHE A 9 -5.60 -1.67 26.00
CA PHE A 9 -4.41 -2.47 26.28
C PHE A 9 -4.46 -3.23 27.62
N ARG A 10 -5.50 -3.06 28.43
CA ARG A 10 -5.62 -3.70 29.76
C ARG A 10 -5.92 -5.21 29.70
N ARG A 11 -6.54 -5.72 28.63
CA ARG A 11 -6.80 -7.16 28.45
C ARG A 11 -6.02 -7.69 27.26
N ASN A 12 -5.27 -8.78 27.46
CA ASN A 12 -4.40 -9.36 26.43
C ASN A 12 -5.14 -9.68 25.11
N TRP A 13 -6.36 -10.23 25.18
CA TRP A 13 -7.11 -10.55 23.95
C TRP A 13 -7.57 -9.30 23.19
N GLN A 14 -7.89 -8.19 23.89
CA GLN A 14 -8.25 -6.91 23.26
C GLN A 14 -7.02 -6.28 22.59
N MET A 15 -5.87 -6.33 23.26
CA MET A 15 -4.59 -5.92 22.70
C MET A 15 -4.25 -6.72 21.43
N LEU A 16 -4.38 -8.05 21.46
CA LEU A 16 -4.11 -8.90 20.29
C LEU A 16 -5.04 -8.56 19.11
N GLY A 17 -6.34 -8.40 19.38
CA GLY A 17 -7.32 -7.99 18.36
C GLY A 17 -6.99 -6.63 17.76
N LEU A 18 -6.58 -5.67 18.59
CA LEU A 18 -6.19 -4.34 18.14
C LEU A 18 -4.92 -4.38 17.29
N VAL A 19 -3.90 -5.13 17.71
CA VAL A 19 -2.64 -5.26 16.96
C VAL A 19 -2.91 -5.87 15.59
N PHE A 20 -3.61 -7.01 15.52
CA PHE A 20 -3.92 -7.65 14.24
C PHE A 20 -4.84 -6.81 13.36
N GLY A 21 -5.88 -6.19 13.93
CA GLY A 21 -6.76 -5.30 13.18
C GLY A 21 -6.00 -4.08 12.63
N SER A 22 -5.13 -3.48 13.44
CA SER A 22 -4.31 -2.34 13.03
C SER A 22 -3.29 -2.73 11.96
N ALA A 23 -2.67 -3.92 12.06
CA ALA A 23 -1.73 -4.41 11.07
C ALA A 23 -2.39 -4.54 9.69
N PHE A 24 -3.60 -5.10 9.62
CA PHE A 24 -4.32 -5.25 8.35
C PHE A 24 -4.68 -3.90 7.72
N VAL A 25 -5.20 -2.95 8.52
CA VAL A 25 -5.52 -1.61 8.03
C VAL A 25 -4.24 -0.87 7.60
N PHE A 26 -3.15 -1.03 8.36
CA PHE A 26 -1.86 -0.43 8.06
C PHE A 26 -1.28 -0.97 6.76
N GLU A 27 -1.29 -2.30 6.55
CA GLU A 27 -0.81 -2.95 5.33
C GLU A 27 -1.47 -2.36 4.08
N ILE A 28 -2.81 -2.30 4.05
CA ILE A 28 -3.56 -1.75 2.92
C ILE A 28 -3.20 -0.27 2.67
N ALA A 29 -3.15 0.55 3.73
CA ALA A 29 -2.86 1.96 3.60
C ALA A 29 -1.41 2.21 3.16
N TYR A 30 -0.48 1.45 3.74
CA TYR A 30 0.95 1.57 3.50
C TYR A 30 1.30 1.13 2.08
N ASP A 31 0.82 -0.02 1.62
CA ASP A 31 1.09 -0.51 0.27
C ASP A 31 0.57 0.44 -0.80
N ASN A 32 -0.68 0.90 -0.67
CA ASN A 32 -1.25 1.87 -1.61
C ASN A 32 -0.52 3.21 -1.58
N GLY A 33 -0.16 3.69 -0.39
CA GLY A 33 0.61 4.93 -0.22
C GLY A 33 2.00 4.84 -0.85
N MET A 34 2.72 3.76 -0.56
CA MET A 34 4.08 3.55 -1.07
C MET A 34 4.11 3.27 -2.56
N ASN A 35 3.12 2.54 -3.11
CA ASN A 35 2.96 2.40 -4.55
C ASN A 35 2.79 3.76 -5.23
N LYS A 36 1.96 4.64 -4.66
CA LYS A 36 1.77 6.00 -5.22
C LYS A 36 3.05 6.84 -5.15
N VAL A 37 3.81 6.74 -4.05
CA VAL A 37 5.11 7.40 -3.92
C VAL A 37 6.09 6.89 -4.97
N TRP A 38 6.21 5.58 -5.11
CA TRP A 38 7.06 4.94 -6.11
C TRP A 38 6.68 5.36 -7.53
N ASP A 39 5.38 5.35 -7.83
CA ASP A 39 4.85 5.73 -9.13
C ASP A 39 5.20 7.16 -9.51
N ASN A 40 5.11 8.07 -8.55
CA ASN A 40 5.43 9.47 -8.76
C ASN A 40 6.93 9.68 -8.97
N ILE A 41 7.77 9.00 -8.19
CA ILE A 41 9.23 9.09 -8.31
C ILE A 41 9.72 8.51 -9.64
N ASN A 42 9.08 7.43 -10.12
CA ASN A 42 9.50 6.71 -11.34
C ASN A 42 8.62 7.04 -12.56
N ARG A 43 7.85 8.12 -12.52
CA ARG A 43 6.94 8.50 -13.59
C ARG A 43 7.68 8.61 -14.93
N GLY A 44 7.10 8.00 -15.96
CA GLY A 44 7.65 7.98 -17.33
C GLY A 44 8.72 6.92 -17.56
N ARG A 45 9.10 6.16 -16.52
CA ARG A 45 10.07 5.05 -16.63
C ARG A 45 9.42 3.68 -16.39
N GLN A 46 8.24 3.65 -15.80
CA GLN A 46 7.57 2.39 -15.50
C GLN A 46 6.94 1.80 -16.75
N TRP A 47 6.87 0.47 -16.81
CA TRP A 47 6.24 -0.22 -17.94
C TRP A 47 4.84 0.30 -18.24
N LYS A 48 3.99 0.50 -17.21
CA LYS A 48 2.64 1.09 -17.38
C LYS A 48 2.64 2.47 -18.05
N ASP A 49 3.72 3.24 -17.93
CA ASP A 49 3.85 4.56 -18.55
C ASP A 49 4.34 4.47 -19.99
N ILE A 50 5.14 3.47 -20.36
CA ILE A 50 5.81 3.37 -21.68
C ILE A 50 5.28 2.23 -22.57
N ARG A 51 4.44 1.33 -22.04
CA ARG A 51 3.97 0.11 -22.72
C ARG A 51 3.34 0.41 -24.08
N HIS A 52 2.54 1.47 -24.19
CA HIS A 52 1.85 1.85 -25.42
C HIS A 52 2.80 1.94 -26.62
N LYS A 53 4.00 2.51 -26.40
CA LYS A 53 5.02 2.68 -27.45
C LYS A 53 5.52 1.37 -28.07
N TYR A 54 5.50 0.29 -27.30
CA TYR A 54 6.05 -1.00 -27.74
C TYR A 54 4.98 -1.94 -28.27
N VAL A 55 3.75 -1.82 -27.77
CA VAL A 55 2.62 -2.62 -28.28
C VAL A 55 2.19 -2.09 -29.63
N GLU A 56 2.07 -0.77 -29.79
CA GLU A 56 1.74 -0.15 -31.09
C GLU A 56 2.84 -0.42 -32.13
N ALA A 57 4.12 -0.29 -31.76
CA ALA A 57 5.22 -0.62 -32.67
C ALA A 57 5.24 -2.09 -33.10
N ALA A 58 4.83 -3.02 -32.21
CA ALA A 58 4.74 -4.43 -32.56
C ALA A 58 3.56 -4.73 -33.51
N GLU A 59 2.46 -3.99 -33.40
CA GLU A 59 1.31 -4.10 -34.31
C GLU A 59 1.60 -3.50 -35.70
N GLU A 60 2.43 -2.46 -35.78
CA GLU A 60 2.84 -1.85 -37.06
C GLU A 60 3.89 -2.68 -37.84
N GLU A 61 4.65 -3.52 -37.14
CA GLU A 61 5.65 -4.43 -37.73
C GLU A 61 5.03 -5.76 -38.27
N GLU A 62 3.77 -6.05 -37.95
CA GLU A 62 3.02 -7.26 -38.35
C GLU A 62 2.15 -7.03 -39.62
#